data_AF-A0A4Q5PZL9-F1
#
_entry.id   AF-A0A4Q5PZL9-F1
#
_cell.length_a   1.000
_cell.length_b   1.000
_cell.length_c   1.000
_cell.angle_alpha   90.00
_cell.angle_beta   90.00
_cell.angle_gamma   90.00
#
_symmetry.space_group_name_H-M   'P 1'
#
loop_
_entity.id
_entity.type
_entity.pdbx_description
1 polymer ?
#
loop_
_entity_poly.entity_id
_entity_poly.type
_entity_poly.pdbx_seq_one_letter_code
_entity_poly.pdbx_strand_id
1 'polypeptide(L)'
;MFVRFEAYLTESAAAIYPRIILDKSVFDLIKNQAFPNSPKFDSKRWRFDSTTQAILSYDFDDKLYFDYFTGALVSHAEINTVEFYEKLRETIIDGSETTNPSVKIKIGWLKVKFNNFIKHIDDIEDLYHANFSYLKHIKKID
;
A
#
# COMPACT_ATOMS: atom_id res chain seq x y z
N MET A 1 -2.38 -4.97 -29.82
CA MET A 1 -1.40 -5.88 -29.20
C MET A 1 -1.57 -5.77 -27.69
N PHE A 2 -2.24 -6.75 -27.06
CA PHE A 2 -2.74 -6.73 -25.67
C PHE A 2 -1.82 -7.41 -24.64
N VAL A 3 -0.56 -7.63 -25.00
CA VAL A 3 0.41 -8.45 -24.24
C VAL A 3 0.55 -8.02 -22.77
N ARG A 4 0.35 -6.73 -22.45
CA ARG A 4 0.45 -6.22 -21.07
C ARG A 4 -0.74 -6.57 -20.18
N PHE A 5 -1.94 -6.70 -20.74
CA PHE A 5 -3.15 -6.99 -19.94
C PHE A 5 -3.19 -8.47 -19.53
N GLU A 6 -2.85 -9.37 -20.46
CA GLU A 6 -2.78 -10.80 -20.19
C GLU A 6 -1.66 -11.15 -19.21
N ALA A 7 -0.50 -10.48 -19.33
CA ALA A 7 0.58 -10.59 -18.36
C ALA A 7 0.12 -10.16 -16.96
N TYR A 8 -0.54 -9.00 -16.83
CA TYR A 8 -1.07 -8.51 -15.55
C TYR A 8 -2.06 -9.48 -14.90
N LEU A 9 -3.01 -10.05 -15.66
CA LEU A 9 -3.97 -11.02 -15.13
C LEU A 9 -3.29 -12.31 -14.68
N THR A 10 -2.32 -12.79 -15.46
CA THR A 10 -1.56 -14.00 -15.15
C THR A 10 -0.73 -13.83 -13.88
N GLU A 11 -0.01 -12.71 -13.78
CA GLU A 11 0.79 -12.35 -12.61
C GLU A 11 -0.10 -12.16 -11.37
N SER A 12 -1.24 -11.48 -11.52
CA SER A 12 -2.19 -11.26 -10.42
C SER A 12 -2.82 -12.58 -9.94
N ALA A 13 -3.11 -13.50 -10.84
CA ALA A 13 -3.63 -14.83 -10.49
C ALA A 13 -2.59 -15.64 -9.71
N ALA A 14 -1.33 -15.62 -10.17
CA ALA A 14 -0.22 -16.33 -9.56
C ALA A 14 0.29 -15.66 -8.26
N ALA A 15 0.04 -14.36 -8.06
CA ALA A 15 0.52 -13.62 -6.91
C ALA A 15 -0.09 -14.14 -5.60
N ILE A 16 0.75 -14.65 -4.71
CA ILE A 16 0.38 -15.10 -3.37
C ILE A 16 0.20 -13.91 -2.42
N TYR A 17 0.94 -12.84 -2.67
CA TYR A 17 0.90 -11.59 -1.92
C TYR A 17 0.36 -10.50 -2.83
N PRO A 18 -0.86 -9.97 -2.59
CA PRO A 18 -1.46 -8.93 -3.42
C PRO A 18 -0.77 -7.58 -3.17
N ARG A 19 0.43 -7.41 -3.73
CA ARG A 19 1.24 -6.19 -3.64
C ARG A 19 1.69 -5.74 -5.04
N ILE A 20 1.77 -4.43 -5.23
CA ILE A 20 2.31 -3.85 -6.46
C ILE A 20 3.81 -3.73 -6.27
N ILE A 21 4.55 -4.58 -6.96
CA ILE A 21 6.01 -4.59 -6.96
C ILE A 21 6.49 -3.76 -8.14
N LEU A 22 7.43 -2.86 -7.89
CA LEU A 22 8.03 -2.02 -8.91
C LEU A 22 9.54 -2.27 -8.93
N ASP A 23 10.06 -2.48 -10.13
CA ASP A 23 11.50 -2.58 -10.32
C ASP A 23 12.16 -1.22 -10.03
N LYS A 24 13.37 -1.26 -9.46
CA LYS A 24 14.13 -0.06 -9.12
C LYS A 24 14.37 0.84 -10.34
N SER A 25 14.57 0.26 -11.53
CA SER A 25 14.75 1.03 -12.76
C SER A 25 13.52 1.87 -13.13
N VAL A 26 12.31 1.42 -12.79
CA VAL A 26 11.08 2.21 -12.98
C VAL A 26 11.11 3.44 -12.08
N PHE A 27 11.59 3.29 -10.84
CA PHE A 27 11.80 4.44 -9.95
C PHE A 27 12.86 5.39 -10.46
N ASP A 28 14.00 4.88 -10.92
CA ASP A 28 15.06 5.71 -11.48
C ASP A 28 14.55 6.48 -12.71
N LEU A 29 13.72 5.86 -13.55
CA LEU A 29 13.08 6.52 -14.69
C LEU A 29 12.09 7.59 -14.25
N ILE A 30 11.21 7.32 -13.28
CA ILE A 30 10.27 8.33 -12.76
C ILE A 30 11.07 9.50 -12.16
N LYS A 31 12.10 9.23 -11.36
CA LYS A 31 12.96 10.26 -10.78
C LYS A 31 13.63 11.13 -11.85
N ASN A 32 14.12 10.50 -12.92
CA ASN A 32 14.86 11.19 -13.99
C ASN A 32 13.95 11.88 -15.02
N GLN A 33 12.73 11.39 -15.23
CA GLN A 33 11.79 11.95 -16.21
C GLN A 33 10.76 12.90 -15.61
N ALA A 34 10.45 12.78 -14.31
CA ALA A 34 9.27 13.44 -13.80
C ALA A 34 9.40 14.97 -13.79
N PHE A 35 10.57 15.61 -13.55
CA PHE A 35 10.57 17.08 -13.42
C PHE A 35 11.87 17.80 -13.80
N PRO A 36 12.05 18.21 -15.07
CA PRO A 36 12.94 19.33 -15.36
C PRO A 36 12.27 20.71 -15.16
N ASN A 37 10.97 20.89 -15.46
CA ASN A 37 10.39 22.23 -15.67
C ASN A 37 8.86 22.40 -15.42
N SER A 38 8.19 21.64 -14.53
CA SER A 38 6.74 21.86 -14.28
C SER A 38 6.49 22.69 -13.02
N PRO A 39 6.08 23.97 -13.13
CA PRO A 39 5.73 24.82 -11.97
C PRO A 39 4.36 24.49 -11.34
N LYS A 40 3.59 23.56 -11.92
CA LYS A 40 2.26 23.15 -11.42
C LYS A 40 2.22 21.77 -10.81
N PHE A 41 3.30 21.01 -10.92
CA PHE A 41 3.46 19.83 -10.09
C PHE A 41 4.03 20.33 -8.78
N ASP A 42 3.16 20.54 -7.80
CA ASP A 42 3.58 20.86 -6.44
C ASP A 42 4.44 19.69 -5.97
N SER A 43 5.75 19.88 -6.08
CA SER A 43 6.76 18.92 -5.64
C SER A 43 6.60 18.57 -4.17
N LYS A 44 5.74 19.27 -3.42
CA LYS A 44 5.29 18.89 -2.08
C LYS A 44 4.39 17.64 -2.03
N ARG A 45 3.67 17.29 -3.11
CA ARG A 45 2.70 16.16 -3.13
C ARG A 45 3.31 14.80 -3.46
N TRP A 46 4.41 14.78 -4.21
CA TRP A 46 5.28 13.62 -4.41
C TRP A 46 6.72 14.09 -4.19
N ARG A 47 7.06 14.42 -2.94
CA ARG A 47 8.47 14.57 -2.61
C ARG A 47 9.07 13.17 -2.59
N PHE A 48 9.89 12.86 -3.59
CA PHE A 48 10.84 11.74 -3.53
C PHE A 48 11.95 12.02 -2.49
N ASP A 49 11.55 12.46 -1.31
CA ASP A 49 12.33 12.50 -0.08
C ASP A 49 11.88 11.33 0.83
N SER A 50 12.23 11.37 2.11
CA SER A 50 11.80 10.40 3.12
C SER A 50 10.29 10.10 3.11
N THR A 51 9.45 10.99 2.56
CA THR A 51 7.99 10.87 2.47
C THR A 51 7.49 10.06 1.26
N THR A 52 8.31 9.79 0.23
CA THR A 52 7.95 8.78 -0.81
C THR A 52 8.61 7.44 -0.54
N GLN A 53 9.74 7.40 0.17
CA GLN A 53 10.22 6.17 0.82
C GLN A 53 9.18 5.64 1.82
N ALA A 54 8.40 6.52 2.43
CA ALA A 54 7.27 6.19 3.31
C ALA A 54 6.23 5.22 2.73
N ILE A 55 6.01 5.31 1.41
CA ILE A 55 5.01 4.53 0.68
C ILE A 55 5.66 3.30 0.02
N LEU A 56 6.98 3.20 0.05
CA LEU A 56 7.73 2.12 -0.59
C LEU A 56 8.46 1.30 0.45
N SER A 57 7.99 0.08 0.65
CA SER A 57 8.63 -0.86 1.54
C SER A 57 9.50 -1.82 0.74
N TYR A 58 10.63 -2.25 1.34
CA TYR A 58 11.45 -3.31 0.78
C TYR A 58 10.71 -4.64 0.83
N ASP A 59 10.81 -5.37 -0.28
CA ASP A 59 10.35 -6.73 -0.41
C ASP A 59 11.51 -7.73 -0.15
N PHE A 60 11.19 -9.01 -0.01
CA PHE A 60 12.12 -10.11 0.26
C PHE A 60 13.12 -10.39 -0.87
N ASP A 61 12.95 -9.77 -2.05
CA ASP A 61 13.72 -10.01 -3.26
C ASP A 61 14.41 -8.74 -3.81
N ASP A 62 14.79 -7.82 -2.92
CA ASP A 62 15.41 -6.51 -3.21
C ASP A 62 14.54 -5.59 -4.08
N LYS A 63 13.26 -5.92 -4.26
CA LYS A 63 12.29 -5.07 -4.95
C LYS A 63 11.61 -4.13 -3.98
N LEU A 64 11.05 -3.06 -4.52
CA LEU A 64 10.22 -2.12 -3.76
C LEU A 64 8.76 -2.44 -4.03
N TYR A 65 7.94 -2.47 -2.98
CA TYR A 65 6.49 -2.59 -3.12
C TYR A 65 5.78 -1.38 -2.55
N PHE A 66 4.64 -1.03 -3.12
CA PHE A 66 3.79 0.04 -2.64
C PHE A 66 3.08 -0.40 -1.36
N ASP A 67 3.47 0.16 -0.22
CA ASP A 67 2.77 0.01 1.04
C ASP A 67 1.56 0.94 1.05
N TYR A 68 0.44 0.43 0.54
CA TYR A 68 -0.83 1.14 0.56
C TYR A 68 -1.46 1.21 1.95
N PHE A 69 -0.97 0.47 2.96
CA PHE A 69 -1.46 0.60 4.33
C PHE A 69 -0.92 1.86 4.97
N THR A 70 0.39 2.12 4.91
CA THR A 70 0.96 3.38 5.41
C THR A 70 0.77 4.53 4.42
N GLY A 71 0.81 4.23 3.12
CA GLY A 71 0.66 5.18 2.03
C GLY A 71 -0.66 5.96 2.07
N ALA A 72 -1.77 5.30 2.44
CA ALA A 72 -3.07 5.96 2.55
C ALA A 72 -3.13 7.02 3.66
N LEU A 73 -2.31 6.89 4.72
CA LEU A 73 -2.23 7.89 5.80
C LEU A 73 -1.51 9.17 5.36
N VAL A 74 -0.46 9.00 4.57
CA VAL A 74 0.42 10.10 4.14
C VAL A 74 -0.04 10.74 2.84
N SER A 75 -0.88 10.05 2.06
CA SER A 75 -1.51 10.66 0.89
C SER A 75 -2.55 11.68 1.35
N HIS A 76 -2.27 12.97 1.12
CA HIS A 76 -3.19 14.11 1.34
C HIS A 76 -4.45 14.07 0.45
N ALA A 77 -4.87 12.90 -0.02
CA ALA A 77 -6.11 12.74 -0.75
C ALA A 77 -7.29 12.90 0.21
N GLU A 78 -8.41 13.41 -0.29
CA GLU A 78 -9.70 13.60 0.41
C GLU A 78 -10.37 12.26 0.79
N ILE A 79 -9.58 11.23 1.09
CA ILE A 79 -10.04 9.93 1.50
C ILE A 79 -10.37 10.02 2.99
N ASN A 80 -11.60 9.69 3.34
CA ASN A 80 -11.96 9.43 4.72
C ASN A 80 -11.19 8.18 5.18
N THR A 81 -10.04 8.40 5.83
CA THR A 81 -9.10 7.35 6.20
C THR A 81 -9.73 6.32 7.14
N VAL A 82 -10.59 6.73 8.07
CA VAL A 82 -11.35 5.80 8.92
C VAL A 82 -12.20 4.87 8.08
N GLU A 83 -13.01 5.43 7.18
CA GLU A 83 -13.90 4.66 6.31
C GLU A 83 -13.11 3.70 5.40
N PHE A 84 -11.95 4.14 4.90
CA PHE A 84 -11.07 3.29 4.10
C PHE A 84 -10.62 2.04 4.87
N TYR A 85 -10.11 2.20 6.09
CA TYR A 85 -9.62 1.05 6.87
C TYR A 85 -10.74 0.17 7.40
N GLU A 86 -11.91 0.72 7.72
CA GLU A 86 -13.09 -0.09 8.09
C GLU A 86 -13.56 -0.93 6.88
N LYS A 87 -13.69 -0.32 5.69
CA LYS A 87 -14.03 -1.07 4.47
C LYS A 87 -12.99 -2.13 4.11
N LEU A 88 -11.71 -1.81 4.30
CA LEU A 88 -10.63 -2.78 4.10
C LEU A 88 -10.75 -3.95 5.09
N ARG A 89 -11.05 -3.66 6.36
CA ARG A 89 -11.28 -4.67 7.39
C ARG A 89 -12.45 -5.58 7.03
N GLU A 90 -13.59 -5.01 6.64
CA GLU A 90 -14.77 -5.75 6.16
C GLU A 90 -14.41 -6.65 4.97
N THR A 91 -13.72 -6.10 3.97
CA THR A 91 -13.28 -6.87 2.78
C THR A 91 -12.42 -8.07 3.15
N ILE A 92 -11.52 -7.93 4.14
CA ILE A 92 -10.67 -9.03 4.61
C ILE A 92 -11.50 -10.09 5.36
N ILE A 93 -12.48 -9.67 6.17
CA ILE A 93 -13.38 -10.58 6.90
C ILE A 93 -14.24 -11.36 5.91
N ASP A 94 -14.93 -10.68 5.00
CA ASP A 94 -15.79 -11.31 3.99
C ASP A 94 -14.99 -12.25 3.10
N GLY A 95 -13.78 -11.83 2.69
CA GLY A 95 -12.88 -12.65 1.91
C GLY A 95 -12.40 -13.91 2.63
N SER A 96 -12.41 -13.93 3.97
CA SER A 96 -11.93 -15.07 4.77
C SER A 96 -12.88 -16.27 4.71
N GLU A 97 -14.15 -16.03 4.37
CA GLU A 97 -15.18 -17.06 4.19
C GLU A 97 -15.05 -17.83 2.86
N THR A 98 -14.15 -17.38 1.97
CA THR A 98 -13.95 -18.02 0.68
C THR A 98 -13.49 -19.48 0.81
N THR A 99 -14.04 -20.35 -0.03
CA THR A 99 -13.60 -21.75 -0.15
C THR A 99 -12.42 -21.91 -1.11
N ASN A 100 -12.09 -20.88 -1.90
CA ASN A 100 -10.98 -20.93 -2.85
C ASN A 100 -9.63 -20.83 -2.11
N PRO A 101 -8.77 -21.88 -2.12
CA PRO A 101 -7.52 -21.88 -1.36
C PRO A 101 -6.58 -20.74 -1.75
N SER A 102 -6.50 -20.40 -3.03
CA SER A 102 -5.65 -19.32 -3.53
C SER A 102 -6.10 -17.95 -3.03
N VAL A 103 -7.42 -17.72 -2.93
CA VAL A 103 -7.96 -16.48 -2.35
C VAL A 103 -7.73 -16.46 -0.85
N LYS A 104 -7.92 -17.59 -0.17
CA LYS A 104 -7.71 -17.72 1.29
C LYS A 104 -6.28 -17.37 1.72
N ILE A 105 -5.27 -17.76 0.93
CA ILE A 105 -3.87 -17.39 1.22
C ILE A 105 -3.67 -15.88 1.11
N LYS A 106 -4.20 -15.24 0.05
CA LYS A 106 -4.09 -13.79 -0.16
C LYS A 106 -4.77 -13.02 0.98
N ILE A 107 -5.97 -13.44 1.37
CA ILE A 107 -6.71 -12.85 2.48
C ILE A 107 -5.99 -13.06 3.81
N GLY A 108 -5.42 -14.25 4.05
CA GLY A 108 -4.60 -14.52 5.24
C GLY A 108 -3.40 -13.58 5.34
N TRP A 109 -2.71 -13.33 4.22
CA TRP A 109 -1.62 -12.36 4.19
C TRP A 109 -2.10 -10.92 4.47
N LEU A 110 -3.22 -10.50 3.86
CA LEU A 110 -3.81 -9.18 4.09
C LEU A 110 -4.20 -8.99 5.55
N LYS A 111 -4.80 -10.01 6.18
CA LYS A 111 -5.14 -10.01 7.60
C LYS A 111 -3.91 -9.79 8.48
N VAL A 112 -2.82 -10.51 8.22
CA VAL A 112 -1.55 -10.34 8.96
C VAL A 112 -1.01 -8.92 8.80
N LYS A 113 -0.97 -8.41 7.56
CA LYS A 113 -0.52 -7.04 7.27
C LYS A 113 -1.38 -5.98 7.96
N PHE A 114 -2.71 -6.09 7.87
CA PHE A 114 -3.65 -5.20 8.53
C PHE A 114 -3.48 -5.19 10.04
N ASN A 115 -3.42 -6.38 10.66
CA ASN A 115 -3.25 -6.49 12.12
C ASN A 115 -1.91 -5.93 12.60
N ASN A 116 -0.84 -6.10 11.81
CA ASN A 116 0.46 -5.49 12.09
C ASN A 116 0.39 -3.97 11.98
N PHE A 117 -0.25 -3.44 10.92
CA PHE A 117 -0.46 -2.00 10.76
C PHE A 117 -1.19 -1.39 11.97
N ILE A 118 -2.35 -1.96 12.36
CA ILE A 118 -3.11 -1.48 13.53
C ILE A 118 -2.30 -1.59 14.82
N LYS A 119 -1.49 -2.65 14.99
CA LYS A 119 -0.63 -2.84 16.16
C LYS A 119 0.44 -1.76 16.28
N HIS A 120 0.99 -1.30 15.16
CA HIS A 120 2.14 -0.41 15.08
C HIS A 120 1.75 1.02 14.72
N ILE A 121 0.50 1.40 14.93
CA ILE A 121 0.01 2.73 14.54
C ILE A 121 0.69 3.85 15.32
N ASP A 122 1.00 3.63 16.59
CA ASP A 122 1.74 4.60 17.42
C ASP A 122 3.16 4.81 16.90
N ASP A 123 3.86 3.72 16.52
CA ASP A 123 5.20 3.80 15.92
C ASP A 123 5.18 4.58 14.60
N ILE A 124 4.08 4.48 13.83
CA ILE A 124 3.85 5.20 12.58
C ILE A 124 3.56 6.69 12.87
N GLU A 125 2.75 7.01 13.87
CA GLU A 125 2.51 8.40 14.32
C GLU A 125 3.82 9.11 14.64
N ASP A 126 4.68 8.45 15.41
CA ASP A 126 5.99 8.95 15.81
C ASP A 126 6.92 9.16 14.60
N LEU A 127 6.96 8.19 13.69
CA LEU A 127 7.80 8.25 12.48
C LEU A 127 7.41 9.41 11.55
N TYR A 128 6.13 9.69 11.40
CA TYR A 128 5.63 10.73 10.50
C TYR A 128 5.37 12.07 11.18
N HIS A 129 5.57 12.16 12.51
CA HIS A 129 5.17 13.32 13.31
C HIS A 129 3.72 13.74 13.04
N ALA A 130 2.83 12.75 12.92
CA ALA A 130 1.43 12.92 12.56
C ALA A 130 0.51 12.31 13.62
N ASN A 131 -0.75 12.76 13.67
CA ASN A 131 -1.74 12.24 14.62
C ASN A 131 -2.74 11.35 13.89
N PHE A 132 -2.73 10.05 14.21
CA PHE A 132 -3.62 9.02 13.70
C PHE A 132 -4.48 8.42 14.82
N SER A 133 -4.69 9.16 15.92
CA SER A 133 -5.40 8.66 17.11
C SER A 133 -6.83 8.25 16.79
N TYR A 134 -7.40 8.87 15.76
CA TYR A 134 -8.70 8.56 15.22
C TYR A 134 -8.77 7.17 14.57
N LEU A 135 -7.68 6.45 14.33
CA LEU A 135 -7.70 5.07 13.83
C LEU A 135 -7.57 4.02 14.94
N LYS A 136 -7.25 4.43 16.17
CA LYS A 136 -7.04 3.51 17.32
C LYS A 136 -8.31 2.77 17.73
N HIS A 137 -9.48 3.20 17.27
CA HIS A 137 -10.75 2.49 17.49
C HIS A 137 -10.94 1.31 16.54
N ILE A 138 -10.22 1.26 15.42
CA ILE A 138 -10.32 0.19 14.44
C ILE A 138 -9.74 -1.08 15.03
N LYS A 139 -10.55 -2.13 15.07
CA LYS A 139 -10.18 -3.40 15.72
C LYS A 139 -9.36 -4.27 14.78
N LYS A 140 -8.45 -5.03 15.38
CA LYS A 140 -7.81 -6.18 14.70
C LYS A 140 -8.87 -7.18 14.25
N ILE A 141 -8.49 -8.01 13.30
CA ILE A 141 -9.28 -9.13 12.80
C ILE A 141 -8.83 -10.38 13.55
N ASP A 142 -9.76 -11.06 14.20
CA ASP A 142 -9.55 -12.32 14.94
C ASP A 142 -9.26 -13.49 14.01
#